data_AF-A0A928VT68-F1
#
_entry.id   AF-A0A928VT68-F1
#
_cell.length_a   1.000
_cell.length_b   1.000
_cell.length_c   1.000
_cell.angle_alpha   90.00
_cell.angle_beta   90.00
_cell.angle_gamma   90.00
#
_symmetry.space_group_name_H-M   'P 1'
#
loop_
_entity.id
_entity.type
_entity.pdbx_description
1 polymer ?
#
loop_
_entity_poly.entity_id
_entity_poly.type
_entity_poly.pdbx_seq_one_letter_code
_entity_poly.pdbx_strand_id
1 'polypeptide(L)' 'MNRQLISSESEFESKIGYSRAVVDGDYVFVSGTTGYNYTTMSISNNPVEQAEQCFKNIEQALQEA' A
#
# COMPACT_ATOMS: atom_id res chain seq x y z
N MET A 1 4.54 23.26 1.74
CA MET A 1 4.85 22.19 2.71
C MET A 1 3.53 21.62 3.20
N ASN A 2 3.03 20.57 2.55
CA ASN A 2 1.82 19.88 2.96
C ASN A 2 2.11 18.38 2.86
N ARG A 3 2.58 17.79 3.97
CA ARG A 3 2.91 16.37 4.03
C ARG A 3 1.68 15.61 4.54
N GLN A 4 1.19 14.66 3.75
CA GLN A 4 0.07 13.80 4.13
C GLN A 4 0.54 12.35 4.26
N LEU A 5 0.07 11.67 5.31
CA LEU A 5 0.31 10.25 5.53
C LEU A 5 -0.95 9.47 5.20
N ILE A 6 -0.81 8.45 4.36
CA ILE A 6 -1.88 7.56 3.95
C ILE A 6 -1.62 6.21 4.61
N SER A 7 -2.62 5.65 5.27
CA SER A 7 -2.51 4.40 6.02
C SER A 7 -3.65 3.48 5.60
N SER A 8 -3.37 2.18 5.45
CA SER A 8 -4.38 1.17 5.12
C SER A 8 -4.93 0.46 6.36
N GLU A 9 -4.63 0.97 7.56
CA GLU A 9 -4.93 0.38 8.86
C GLU A 9 -4.35 -1.03 9.08
N SER A 10 -3.34 -1.41 8.29
CA SER A 10 -2.68 -2.70 8.48
C SER A 10 -1.93 -2.72 9.80
N GLU A 11 -2.03 -3.82 10.57
CA GLU A 11 -1.23 -3.99 11.78
C GLU A 11 0.28 -3.87 11.54
N PHE A 12 0.74 -4.16 10.33
CA PHE A 12 2.15 -4.00 9.98
C PHE A 12 2.58 -2.53 9.96
N GLU A 13 1.71 -1.61 9.55
CA GLU A 13 2.02 -0.18 9.48
C GLU A 13 2.29 0.37 10.89
N SER A 14 1.49 -0.04 11.88
CA SER A 14 1.70 0.36 13.28
C SER A 14 2.89 -0.35 13.94
N LYS A 15 3.12 -1.64 13.64
CA LYS A 15 4.20 -2.43 14.24
C LYS A 15 5.59 -2.10 13.68
N ILE A 16 5.69 -1.84 12.37
CA ILE A 16 6.96 -1.62 11.66
C ILE A 16 7.23 -0.12 11.49
N GLY A 17 6.20 0.73 11.57
CA GLY A 17 6.34 2.18 11.54
C GLY A 17 6.50 2.74 10.14
N TYR A 18 5.53 2.46 9.26
CA TYR A 18 5.49 3.02 7.90
C TYR A 18 4.06 3.41 7.50
N SER A 19 3.95 4.30 6.50
CA SER A 19 2.68 4.68 5.87
C SER A 19 2.52 3.95 4.54
N ARG A 20 1.30 3.65 4.13
CA ARG A 20 1.01 3.04 2.83
C ARG A 20 1.55 3.90 1.69
N ALA A 21 1.32 5.20 1.78
CA ALA A 21 1.92 6.20 0.92
C ALA A 21 2.12 7.52 1.67
N VAL A 22 3.02 8.36 1.16
CA VAL A 22 3.28 9.71 1.67
C VAL A 22 3.18 10.69 0.51
N VAL A 23 2.34 11.71 0.65
CA VAL A 23 2.30 12.86 -0.26
C VAL A 23 3.22 13.93 0.28
N ASP A 24 4.13 14.43 -0.56
CA ASP A 24 4.98 15.58 -0.23
C ASP A 24 5.21 16.45 -1.48
N GLY A 25 4.56 17.62 -1.50
CA GLY A 25 4.55 18.49 -2.67
C GLY A 25 3.77 17.85 -3.82
N ASP A 26 4.42 17.74 -4.98
CA ASP A 26 3.82 17.17 -6.20
C ASP A 26 4.07 15.65 -6.34
N TYR A 27 4.65 15.02 -5.32
CA TYR A 27 5.05 13.61 -5.36
C TYR A 27 4.27 12.76 -4.37
N VAL A 28 4.00 11.51 -4.78
CA VAL A 28 3.47 10.46 -3.93
C VAL A 28 4.48 9.32 -3.86
N PHE A 29 4.93 9.01 -2.64
CA PHE A 29 5.88 7.92 -2.36
C PHE A 29 5.12 6.73 -1.80
N VAL A 30 5.02 5.64 -2.57
CA VAL A 30 4.32 4.42 -2.16
C VAL A 30 5.29 3.44 -1.52
N SER A 31 4.91 2.86 -0.38
CA SER A 31 5.72 1.85 0.29
C SER A 31 5.77 0.53 -0.48
N GLY A 32 6.81 -0.27 -0.22
CA GLY A 32 6.95 -1.60 -0.79
C GLY A 32 5.70 -2.45 -0.57
N THR A 33 5.13 -2.95 -1.66
CA THR A 33 3.82 -3.62 -1.66
C THR A 33 3.99 -5.10 -1.99
N THR A 34 3.30 -5.97 -1.25
CA THR A 34 3.23 -7.40 -1.53
C THR A 34 1.91 -7.76 -2.19
N GLY A 35 1.83 -8.96 -2.78
CA GLY A 35 0.60 -9.50 -3.37
C GLY A 35 -0.44 -9.96 -2.35
N TYR A 36 -0.38 -9.46 -1.11
CA TYR A 36 -1.33 -9.78 -0.06
C TYR A 36 -2.64 -9.03 -0.33
N ASN A 37 -3.76 -9.75 -0.31
CA ASN A 37 -5.09 -9.19 -0.40
C ASN A 37 -5.61 -8.93 1.03
N TYR A 38 -5.73 -7.65 1.38
CA TYR A 38 -6.17 -7.22 2.71
C TYR A 38 -7.68 -7.35 2.92
N THR A 39 -8.50 -7.47 1.86
CA THR A 39 -9.94 -7.74 1.97
C THR A 39 -10.21 -9.19 2.34
N THR A 40 -9.47 -10.12 1.74
CA THR A 40 -9.62 -11.58 1.99
C THR A 40 -8.63 -12.11 3.01
N MET A 41 -7.69 -11.28 3.48
CA MET A 41 -6.62 -11.65 4.40
C MET A 41 -5.80 -12.86 3.91
N SER A 42 -5.48 -12.89 2.62
CA SER A 42 -4.79 -14.02 1.98
C SER A 42 -3.79 -13.57 0.92
N ILE A 43 -2.90 -14.49 0.52
CA ILE A 43 -1.95 -14.30 -0.57
C ILE A 43 -2.03 -15.50 -1.52
N SER A 44 -2.05 -15.25 -2.82
CA SER A 44 -2.08 -16.33 -3.82
C SER A 44 -0.75 -17.09 -3.84
N ASN A 45 -0.78 -18.37 -4.19
CA ASN A 45 0.44 -19.14 -4.48
C ASN A 45 0.98 -18.88 -5.90
N ASN A 46 0.22 -18.19 -6.76
CA ASN A 46 0.61 -17.86 -8.11
C ASN A 46 1.34 -16.49 -8.16
N PRO A 47 2.59 -16.42 -8.64
CA PRO A 47 3.34 -15.17 -8.69
C PRO A 47 2.74 -14.10 -9.61
N VAL A 48 2.02 -14.50 -10.67
CA VAL A 48 1.36 -13.54 -11.56
C VAL A 48 0.21 -12.85 -10.83
N GLU A 49 -0.61 -13.62 -10.13
CA GLU A 49 -1.71 -13.08 -9.32
C GLU A 49 -1.20 -12.19 -8.18
N GLN A 50 -0.06 -12.55 -7.57
CA GLN A 50 0.58 -11.68 -6.58
C GLN A 50 1.01 -10.34 -7.19
N ALA A 51 1.60 -10.34 -8.38
CA ALA A 51 2.01 -9.12 -9.06
C ALA A 51 0.82 -8.22 -9.41
N GLU A 52 -0.27 -8.80 -9.92
CA GLU A 52 -1.52 -8.07 -10.16
C GLU A 52 -2.10 -7.49 -8.87
N GLN A 53 -2.06 -8.24 -7.78
CA GLN A 53 -2.52 -7.76 -6.48
C GLN A 53 -1.65 -6.62 -5.94
N CYS A 54 -0.33 -6.62 -6.18
CA CYS A 54 0.53 -5.47 -5.86
C CYS A 54 0.04 -4.20 -6.55
N PHE A 55 -0.27 -4.26 -7.85
CA PHE A 55 -0.76 -3.10 -8.59
C PHE A 55 -2.10 -2.58 -8.05
N LYS A 56 -3.03 -3.47 -7.70
CA LYS A 56 -4.30 -3.08 -7.06
C LYS A 56 -4.09 -2.37 -5.72
N ASN A 57 -3.18 -2.89 -4.90
CA ASN A 57 -2.84 -2.29 -3.61
C ASN A 57 -2.19 -0.90 -3.78
N ILE A 58 -1.35 -0.73 -4.81
CA ILE A 58 -0.73 0.57 -5.15
C ILE A 58 -1.79 1.54 -5.66
N GLU A 59 -2.68 1.10 -6.55
CA GLU A 59 -3.78 1.92 -7.08
C GLU A 59 -4.64 2.48 -5.95
N GLN A 60 -5.04 1.64 -5.00
CA GLN A 60 -5.83 2.09 -3.85
C GLN A 60 -5.09 3.18 -3.04
N ALA A 61 -3.80 2.97 -2.76
CA ALA A 61 -2.99 3.95 -2.05
C ALA A 61 -2.89 5.30 -2.78
N LEU A 62 -2.83 5.27 -4.12
CA LEU A 62 -2.77 6.47 -4.95
C LEU A 62 -4.12 7.18 -5.07
N GLN A 63 -5.25 6.46 -4.95
CA GLN A 63 -6.58 7.07 -4.95
C GLN A 63 -6.88 7.85 -3.66
N GLU A 64 -6.25 7.46 -2.55
CA GLU A 64 -6.35 8.11 -1.25
C GLU A 64 -5.35 9.28 -1.06
N ALA A 65 -4.46 9.49 -2.05
CA ALA A 65 -3.41 10.50 -2.05
C ALA A 65 -3.86 11.84 -2.65
#